data_AF-A0A4Z1EEP9-F1
#
_entry.id   AF-A0A4Z1EEP9-F1
#
_cell.length_a   1.000
_cell.length_b   1.000
_cell.length_c   1.000
_cell.angle_alpha   90.00
_cell.angle_beta   90.00
_cell.angle_gamma   90.00
#
_symmetry.space_group_name_H-M   'P 1'
#
loop_
_entity.id
_entity.type
_entity.pdbx_description
1 polymer ?
#
loop_
_entity_poly.entity_id
_entity_poly.type
_entity_poly.pdbx_seq_one_letter_code
_entity_poly.pdbx_strand_id
1 'polypeptide(L)'
;MAATKTSRSRAISLILASLFIPFALAGSNTISLQWSNRSYGLDGPWQAVSINIGTPTQAIDLLPGGTWTANILSTSICSNSSGCSSSKAGLFDRHASTSYTDTGVIANTTFANRAGALPILSGAAHIGFDTLTISNGTNSNTI
;
A
#
# COMPACT_ATOMS: atom_id res chain seq x y z
N MET A 1 28.59 12.09 60.61
CA MET A 1 27.88 10.83 60.27
C MET A 1 26.77 11.21 59.30
N ALA A 2 26.94 10.98 57.99
CA ALA A 2 25.96 11.37 56.96
C ALA A 2 25.32 10.09 56.41
N ALA A 3 24.00 9.98 56.55
CA ALA A 3 23.23 8.82 56.10
C ALA A 3 22.82 9.00 54.63
N THR A 4 23.36 8.14 53.76
CA THR A 4 23.03 8.09 52.34
C THR A 4 21.62 7.53 52.16
N LYS A 5 20.67 8.38 51.75
CA LYS A 5 19.27 8.01 51.53
C LYS A 5 19.11 7.44 50.12
N THR A 6 19.22 6.12 49.99
CA THR A 6 19.09 5.42 48.71
C THR A 6 17.67 5.57 48.16
N SER A 7 17.56 6.14 46.95
CA SER A 7 16.30 6.55 46.31
C SER A 7 15.47 5.34 45.86
N ARG A 8 14.51 4.92 46.70
CA ARG A 8 13.48 3.91 46.38
C ARG A 8 12.63 4.26 45.16
N SER A 9 12.59 5.54 44.77
CA SER A 9 11.80 6.05 43.65
C SER A 9 12.29 5.55 42.28
N ARG A 10 13.59 5.26 42.12
CA ARG A 10 14.14 4.78 40.84
C ARG A 10 13.77 3.33 40.53
N ALA A 11 13.68 2.49 41.56
CA ALA A 11 13.34 1.07 41.38
C ALA A 11 11.87 0.88 40.95
N ILE A 12 10.94 1.67 41.51
CA ILE A 12 9.50 1.58 41.20
C ILE A 12 9.22 2.03 39.77
N SER A 13 9.91 3.07 39.28
CA SER A 13 9.76 3.56 37.91
C SER A 13 10.24 2.57 36.84
N LEU A 14 11.29 1.78 37.13
CA LEU A 14 11.81 0.76 36.21
C LEU A 14 10.89 -0.46 36.15
N ILE A 15 10.29 -0.86 37.28
CA ILE A 15 9.32 -1.95 37.34
C ILE A 15 8.05 -1.59 36.54
N LEU A 16 7.55 -0.35 36.70
CA LEU A 16 6.39 0.11 35.95
C LEU A 16 6.66 0.16 34.43
N ALA A 17 7.86 0.60 34.01
CA ALA A 17 8.25 0.61 32.60
C ALA A 17 8.35 -0.81 32.00
N SER A 18 8.78 -1.81 32.79
CA SER A 18 8.88 -3.21 32.34
C SER A 18 7.53 -3.92 32.18
N LEU A 19 6.50 -3.50 32.92
CA LEU A 19 5.13 -4.05 32.83
C LEU A 19 4.40 -3.65 31.54
N PHE A 20 4.84 -2.61 30.83
CA PHE A 20 4.26 -2.17 29.55
C PHE A 20 4.98 -2.76 28.31
N ILE A 21 5.99 -3.62 28.49
CA ILE A 21 6.80 -4.15 27.37
C ILE A 21 6.14 -5.32 26.59
N PRO A 22 5.21 -6.16 27.10
CA PRO A 22 4.90 -7.41 26.40
C PRO A 22 3.69 -7.34 25.44
N PHE A 23 3.52 -6.30 24.61
CA PHE A 23 2.44 -6.29 23.60
C PHE A 23 2.79 -5.75 22.20
N ALA A 24 4.07 -5.55 21.89
CA ALA A 24 4.50 -5.26 20.52
C ALA A 24 5.23 -6.45 19.89
N LEU A 25 4.58 -7.63 19.85
CA LEU A 25 4.99 -8.67 18.92
C LEU A 25 4.52 -8.23 17.53
N ALA A 26 5.38 -7.52 16.79
CA ALA A 26 5.18 -7.39 15.35
C ALA A 26 5.29 -8.81 14.76
N GLY A 27 4.18 -9.34 14.25
CA GLY A 27 4.19 -10.63 13.56
C GLY A 27 5.18 -10.56 12.40
N SER A 28 6.27 -11.33 12.48
CA SER A 28 7.35 -11.31 11.49
C SER A 28 7.02 -12.13 10.24
N ASN A 29 5.79 -12.00 9.72
CA ASN A 29 5.41 -12.63 8.47
C ASN A 29 5.90 -11.73 7.33
N THR A 30 7.16 -11.92 6.93
CA THR A 30 7.71 -11.23 5.77
C THR A 30 6.93 -11.66 4.52
N ILE A 31 6.28 -10.72 3.85
CA ILE A 31 5.60 -10.98 2.59
C ILE A 31 6.58 -10.69 1.47
N SER A 32 6.96 -11.71 0.70
CA SER A 32 7.79 -11.54 -0.49
C SER A 32 6.93 -11.09 -1.65
N LEU A 33 7.32 -9.99 -2.29
CA LEU A 33 6.70 -9.45 -3.50
C LEU A 33 7.50 -9.90 -4.73
N GLN A 34 6.80 -10.24 -5.80
CA GLN A 34 7.43 -10.52 -7.09
C GLN A 34 7.68 -9.22 -7.83
N TRP A 35 8.91 -9.02 -8.32
CA TRP A 35 9.23 -7.94 -9.24
C TRP A 35 8.60 -8.19 -10.61
N SER A 36 8.12 -7.13 -11.24
CA SER A 36 7.67 -7.17 -12.63
C SER A 36 8.86 -7.41 -13.56
N ASN A 37 8.61 -8.11 -14.66
CA ASN A 37 9.57 -8.26 -15.76
C ASN A 37 9.64 -7.00 -16.65
N ARG A 38 8.91 -5.94 -16.31
CA ARG A 38 8.84 -4.67 -17.03
C ARG A 38 9.33 -3.54 -16.14
N SER A 39 9.80 -2.48 -16.79
CA SER A 39 10.09 -1.20 -16.13
C SER A 39 9.23 -0.09 -16.75
N TYR A 40 8.98 0.94 -15.95
CA TYR A 40 8.03 2.01 -16.26
C TYR A 40 8.65 3.38 -16.01
N GLY A 41 8.09 4.44 -16.61
CA GLY A 41 8.53 5.82 -16.44
C GLY A 41 9.25 6.39 -17.67
N LEU A 42 9.05 7.68 -17.93
CA LEU A 42 9.70 8.40 -19.04
C LEU A 42 11.10 8.90 -18.64
N ASP A 43 11.34 9.05 -17.35
CA ASP A 43 12.55 9.60 -16.73
C ASP A 43 13.51 8.51 -16.22
N GLY A 44 13.18 7.24 -16.44
CA GLY A 44 14.07 6.10 -16.16
C GLY A 44 13.30 4.79 -16.09
N PRO A 45 13.98 3.63 -16.22
CA PRO A 45 13.34 2.34 -16.02
C PRO A 45 13.13 2.09 -14.53
N TRP A 46 11.99 2.53 -14.00
CA TRP A 46 11.59 2.25 -12.62
C TRP A 46 11.05 0.82 -12.51
N GLN A 47 11.56 0.07 -11.53
CA GLN A 47 11.13 -1.29 -11.24
C GLN A 47 9.79 -1.26 -10.51
N ALA A 48 8.85 -2.09 -10.97
CA ALA A 48 7.54 -2.27 -10.34
C ALA A 48 7.45 -3.66 -9.71
N VAL A 49 6.53 -3.82 -8.76
CA VAL A 49 6.13 -5.12 -8.23
C VAL A 49 4.82 -5.55 -8.88
N SER A 50 4.68 -6.84 -9.18
CA SER A 50 3.47 -7.42 -9.74
C SER A 50 2.58 -7.94 -8.61
N ILE A 51 1.33 -7.49 -8.59
CA ILE A 51 0.31 -7.91 -7.63
C ILE A 51 -0.99 -8.27 -8.35
N ASN A 52 -1.90 -8.91 -7.61
CA ASN A 52 -3.23 -9.23 -8.10
C ASN A 52 -4.27 -8.60 -7.17
N ILE A 53 -5.24 -7.86 -7.72
CA ILE A 53 -6.30 -7.21 -6.95
C ILE A 53 -7.65 -7.71 -7.42
N GLY A 54 -8.57 -7.96 -6.49
CA GLY A 54 -9.96 -8.26 -6.78
C GLY A 54 -10.31 -9.74 -6.92
N THR A 55 -11.61 -9.99 -7.07
CA THR A 55 -12.19 -11.33 -7.28
C THR A 55 -13.18 -11.32 -8.46
N PRO A 56 -12.86 -11.91 -9.62
CA PRO A 56 -11.60 -12.56 -9.98
C PRO A 56 -10.41 -11.58 -9.98
N THR A 57 -9.21 -12.14 -9.86
CA THR A 57 -7.98 -11.37 -9.74
C THR A 57 -7.62 -10.64 -11.03
N GLN A 58 -7.20 -9.38 -10.89
CA GLN A 58 -6.72 -8.51 -11.96
C GLN A 58 -5.23 -8.22 -11.71
N ALA A 59 -4.37 -8.54 -12.67
CA ALA A 59 -2.91 -8.36 -12.54
C ALA A 59 -2.52 -6.90 -12.79
N ILE A 60 -1.77 -6.31 -11.84
CA ILE A 60 -1.37 -4.91 -11.87
C ILE A 60 0.08 -4.79 -11.38
N ASP A 61 0.88 -4.03 -12.11
CA ASP A 61 2.22 -3.63 -11.73
C ASP A 61 2.19 -2.27 -11.03
N LEU A 62 2.73 -2.23 -9.82
CA LEU A 62 2.78 -1.01 -9.01
C LEU A 62 4.22 -0.59 -8.73
N LEU A 63 4.48 0.71 -8.82
CA LEU A 63 5.71 1.28 -8.32
C LEU A 63 5.67 1.28 -6.78
N PRO A 64 6.71 0.74 -6.11
CA PRO A 64 6.79 0.82 -4.66
C PRO A 64 6.88 2.28 -4.22
N GLY A 65 5.93 2.74 -3.42
CA GLY A 65 5.92 4.10 -2.93
C GLY A 65 4.60 4.51 -2.29
N GLY A 66 4.63 5.66 -1.63
CA GLY A 66 3.50 6.20 -0.89
C GLY A 66 3.47 5.76 0.58
N THR A 67 2.53 6.34 1.30
CA THR A 67 2.26 6.05 2.71
C THR A 67 0.75 5.88 2.86
N TRP A 68 0.33 4.95 3.72
CA TRP A 68 -1.06 4.72 4.13
C TRP A 68 -2.01 4.11 3.09
N THR A 69 -1.87 4.39 1.80
CA THR A 69 -2.76 3.88 0.75
C THR A 69 -2.03 3.55 -0.54
N ALA A 70 -2.45 2.50 -1.26
CA ALA A 70 -2.03 2.27 -2.63
C ALA A 70 -2.93 3.05 -3.60
N ASN A 71 -2.34 3.68 -4.61
CA ASN A 71 -3.08 4.35 -5.66
C ASN A 71 -3.15 3.43 -6.89
N ILE A 72 -4.36 3.03 -7.26
CA ILE A 72 -4.59 2.10 -8.36
C ILE A 72 -5.27 2.83 -9.51
N LEU A 73 -4.67 2.75 -10.70
CA LEU A 73 -5.24 3.39 -11.89
C LEU A 73 -6.44 2.59 -12.40
N SER A 74 -7.58 3.26 -12.52
CA SER A 74 -8.80 2.66 -13.07
C SER A 74 -8.74 2.57 -14.60
N THR A 75 -9.43 1.58 -15.18
CA THR A 75 -9.63 1.46 -16.64
C THR A 75 -10.11 2.75 -17.31
N SER A 76 -10.88 3.57 -16.58
CA SER A 76 -11.35 4.89 -17.03
C SER A 76 -10.23 5.85 -17.45
N ILE A 77 -9.00 5.72 -16.94
CA ILE A 77 -7.89 6.61 -17.32
C ILE A 77 -7.47 6.47 -18.79
N CYS A 78 -7.81 5.33 -19.41
CA CYS A 78 -7.47 5.02 -20.79
C CYS A 78 -8.68 5.00 -21.73
N SER A 79 -9.88 5.38 -21.28
CA SER A 79 -11.12 5.19 -22.06
C SER A 79 -11.14 5.95 -23.39
N ASN A 80 -10.42 7.08 -23.49
CA ASN A 80 -10.45 7.99 -24.63
C ASN A 80 -9.11 8.08 -25.39
N SER A 81 -8.16 7.19 -25.14
CA SER A 81 -6.81 7.29 -25.71
C SER A 81 -6.37 5.99 -26.38
N SER A 82 -6.18 6.03 -27.70
CA SER A 82 -5.44 4.99 -28.41
C SER A 82 -3.95 5.08 -28.02
N GLY A 83 -3.41 3.98 -27.48
CA GLY A 83 -2.01 3.94 -27.04
C GLY A 83 -1.75 4.40 -25.61
N CYS A 84 -2.76 4.35 -24.72
CA CYS A 84 -2.60 4.67 -23.32
C CYS A 84 -1.50 3.83 -22.66
N SER A 85 -0.36 4.44 -22.34
CA SER A 85 0.81 3.72 -21.83
C SER A 85 0.57 3.07 -20.46
N SER A 86 -0.33 3.64 -19.64
CA SER A 86 -0.72 3.08 -18.35
C SER A 86 -1.35 1.69 -18.46
N SER A 87 -1.98 1.35 -19.60
CA SER A 87 -2.53 0.00 -19.83
C SER A 87 -1.47 -1.11 -19.79
N LYS A 88 -0.20 -0.77 -20.07
CA LYS A 88 0.90 -1.74 -20.03
C LYS A 88 1.22 -2.26 -18.62
N ALA A 89 0.87 -1.49 -17.59
CA ALA A 89 1.04 -1.85 -16.18
C ALA A 89 -0.18 -2.61 -15.63
N GLY A 90 -1.24 -2.80 -16.41
CA GLY A 90 -2.53 -3.25 -15.91
C GLY A 90 -3.34 -2.10 -15.32
N LEU A 91 -4.66 -2.20 -15.45
CA LEU A 91 -5.63 -1.21 -14.93
C LEU A 91 -6.70 -1.96 -14.18
N PHE A 92 -7.23 -1.33 -13.14
CA PHE A 92 -8.26 -1.92 -12.31
C PHE A 92 -9.67 -1.55 -12.81
N ASP A 93 -10.48 -2.56 -13.08
CA ASP A 93 -11.91 -2.43 -13.25
C ASP A 93 -12.62 -2.91 -11.98
N ARG A 94 -13.11 -1.97 -11.20
CA ARG A 94 -13.84 -2.27 -9.97
C ARG A 94 -15.12 -3.05 -10.22
N HIS A 95 -15.76 -2.87 -11.37
CA HIS A 95 -17.04 -3.51 -11.67
C HIS A 95 -16.85 -4.99 -12.04
N ALA A 96 -15.62 -5.35 -12.41
CA ALA A 96 -15.20 -6.72 -12.63
C ALA A 96 -14.82 -7.45 -11.34
N SER A 97 -14.71 -6.77 -10.19
CA SER A 97 -14.37 -7.37 -8.90
C SER A 97 -15.60 -7.48 -7.99
N THR A 98 -15.93 -8.70 -7.60
CA THR A 98 -17.02 -9.03 -6.66
C THR A 98 -16.65 -8.79 -5.20
N SER A 99 -15.36 -8.64 -4.89
CA SER A 99 -14.84 -8.35 -3.55
C SER A 99 -14.61 -6.86 -3.30
N TYR A 100 -14.80 -6.01 -4.32
CA TYR A 100 -14.62 -4.57 -4.19
C TYR A 100 -15.71 -3.94 -3.31
N THR A 101 -15.28 -3.16 -2.31
CA THR A 101 -16.15 -2.38 -1.43
C THR A 101 -15.83 -0.89 -1.60
N ASP A 102 -16.76 -0.14 -2.16
CA ASP A 102 -16.67 1.33 -2.24
C ASP A 102 -16.93 1.95 -0.87
N THR A 103 -16.07 2.87 -0.45
CA THR A 103 -16.15 3.58 0.83
C THR A 103 -16.22 5.10 0.65
N GLY A 104 -16.09 5.61 -0.57
CA GLY A 104 -16.16 7.04 -0.82
C GLY A 104 -15.57 7.47 -2.16
N VAL A 105 -15.82 8.74 -2.48
CA VAL A 105 -15.37 9.37 -3.71
C VAL A 105 -14.59 10.63 -3.39
N ILE A 106 -13.43 10.78 -4.01
CA ILE A 106 -12.72 12.04 -4.11
C ILE A 106 -13.23 12.74 -5.37
N ALA A 107 -13.98 13.83 -5.17
CA ALA A 107 -14.56 14.59 -6.27
C ALA A 107 -13.53 15.53 -6.90
N ASN A 108 -13.37 15.38 -8.22
CA ASN A 108 -12.61 16.23 -9.16
C ASN A 108 -11.57 17.18 -8.53
N THR A 109 -10.40 16.64 -8.19
CA THR A 109 -9.31 17.39 -7.54
C THR A 109 -7.95 17.04 -8.14
N THR A 110 -6.91 17.77 -7.72
CA THR A 110 -5.52 17.39 -7.98
C THR A 110 -5.05 16.40 -6.92
N PHE A 111 -4.34 15.36 -7.36
CA PHE A 111 -3.82 14.33 -6.48
C PHE A 111 -2.46 14.68 -5.83
N ALA A 112 -1.89 15.85 -6.13
CA ALA A 112 -0.59 16.31 -5.62
C ALA A 112 -0.42 16.27 -4.10
N ASN A 113 -1.47 16.54 -3.35
CA ASN A 113 -1.43 16.58 -1.88
C ASN A 113 -2.19 15.42 -1.22
N ARG A 114 -2.70 14.47 -2.01
CA ARG A 114 -3.66 13.45 -1.55
C ARG A 114 -3.14 12.03 -1.75
N ALA A 115 -2.43 11.80 -2.85
CA ALA A 115 -1.96 10.48 -3.25
C ALA A 115 -0.44 10.55 -3.35
N GLY A 116 0.26 9.87 -2.43
CA GLY A 116 1.70 9.68 -2.56
C GLY A 116 2.04 9.21 -3.98
N ALA A 117 2.91 9.96 -4.65
CA ALA A 117 3.44 9.72 -6.01
C ALA A 117 2.58 10.05 -7.24
N LEU A 118 1.43 10.74 -7.15
CA LEU A 118 0.62 11.11 -8.35
C LEU A 118 0.34 12.62 -8.52
N PRO A 119 1.34 13.53 -8.42
CA PRO A 119 1.07 14.97 -8.42
C PRO A 119 0.58 15.56 -9.73
N ILE A 120 0.85 14.87 -10.83
CA ILE A 120 0.43 15.31 -12.17
C ILE A 120 -0.99 14.87 -12.54
N LEU A 121 -1.62 14.02 -11.72
CA LEU A 121 -2.97 13.53 -12.00
C LEU A 121 -4.02 14.45 -11.37
N SER A 122 -5.11 14.65 -12.12
CA SER A 122 -6.31 15.34 -11.66
C SER A 122 -7.55 14.62 -12.13
N GLY A 123 -8.60 14.63 -11.34
CA GLY A 123 -9.88 14.02 -11.67
C GLY A 123 -10.58 13.47 -10.44
N ALA A 124 -11.49 12.53 -10.65
CA ALA A 124 -12.16 11.81 -9.58
C ALA A 124 -11.47 10.47 -9.31
N ALA A 125 -11.49 10.04 -8.05
CA ALA A 125 -11.05 8.71 -7.66
C ALA A 125 -12.04 8.12 -6.65
N HIS A 126 -12.09 6.80 -6.59
CA HIS A 126 -12.85 6.10 -5.55
C HIS A 126 -11.90 5.52 -4.52
N ILE A 127 -12.36 5.54 -3.29
CA ILE A 127 -11.68 4.98 -2.14
C ILE A 127 -12.43 3.70 -1.80
N GLY A 128 -11.72 2.60 -1.70
CA GLY A 128 -12.35 1.33 -1.38
C GLY A 128 -11.35 0.29 -0.92
N PHE A 129 -11.91 -0.81 -0.48
CA PHE A 129 -11.17 -2.01 -0.12
C PHE A 129 -11.42 -3.09 -1.17
N ASP A 130 -10.42 -3.92 -1.41
CA ASP A 130 -10.55 -5.11 -2.23
C ASP A 130 -9.51 -6.15 -1.78
N THR A 131 -9.71 -7.39 -2.20
CA THR A 131 -8.81 -8.51 -1.92
C THR A 131 -7.48 -8.32 -2.64
N LEU A 132 -6.37 -8.38 -1.91
CA LEU A 132 -5.01 -8.35 -2.46
C LEU A 132 -4.43 -9.75 -2.46
N THR A 133 -4.00 -10.24 -3.62
CA THR A 133 -3.24 -11.49 -3.74
C THR A 133 -1.81 -11.19 -4.16
N ILE A 134 -0.87 -11.68 -3.36
CA ILE A 134 0.58 -11.55 -3.59
C ILE A 134 1.12 -12.94 -3.87
N SER A 135 1.80 -13.09 -5.01
CA SER A 135 2.44 -14.35 -5.39
C SER A 135 3.95 -14.15 -5.50
N ASN A 136 4.74 -15.10 -4.98
CA ASN A 136 6.20 -15.10 -5.07
C ASN A 136 6.72 -16.22 -6.01
N GLY A 137 5.97 -16.54 -7.06
CA GLY A 137 6.26 -17.61 -8.02
C GLY A 137 6.14 -19.05 -7.49
N THR A 138 6.17 -19.25 -6.17
CA THR A 138 6.08 -20.56 -5.50
C THR A 138 4.87 -20.67 -4.57
N ASN A 139 4.48 -19.58 -3.92
CA ASN A 139 3.33 -19.49 -3.02
C ASN A 139 2.53 -18.23 -3.32
N SER A 140 1.24 -18.25 -2.99
CA SER A 140 0.34 -17.09 -3.05
C SER A 140 -0.28 -16.84 -1.68
N ASN A 141 -0.26 -15.60 -1.23
CA ASN A 141 -0.92 -15.13 -0.02
C ASN A 141 -2.05 -14.17 -0.42
N THR A 142 -3.23 -14.37 0.14
CA THR A 142 -4.38 -13.50 -0.04
C THR A 142 -4.64 -12.75 1.27
N ILE A 143 -4.75 -11.42 1.19
CA ILE A 143 -4.89 -10.49 2.31
C ILE A 143 -6.11 -9.59 2.05
#